data_AF-A0AA88VPK2-F1
#
_entry.id   AF-A0AA88VPK2-F1
#
_cell.length_a   1.000
_cell.length_b   1.000
_cell.length_c   1.000
_cell.angle_alpha   90.00
_cell.angle_beta   90.00
_cell.angle_gamma   90.00
#
_symmetry.space_group_name_H-M   'P 1'
#
loop_
_entity.id
_entity.type
_entity.pdbx_description
1 polymer ?
#
loop_
_entity_poly.entity_id
_entity_poly.type
_entity_poly.pdbx_seq_one_letter_code
_entity_poly.pdbx_strand_id
1 'polypeptide(L)'
;MAPPEGGGGGGGGAGARQQQQQGFGSSISGIIRIAVFWYFASKFFSPKKTVEPSLQISNLFQKGEPLVLWCKDMWVYLSEHEKFNDFGSEGALVWHETSIPYAVWGPESSRSLSLKYYPTEALKHNGSLYAHVFFARSGYPADPNDPEYQPLAAFGRTYSVVTYSPKSKADKKRSLLANSDGSNSDNTVPEVVEDTLVDSKDDQPVEWISYWKPNITINLVDDFTRYI
;
A
#
# COMPACT_ATOMS: atom_id res chain seq x y z
N MET A 1 36.53 -29.98 -74.94
CA MET A 1 37.68 -29.15 -74.54
C MET A 1 37.19 -27.71 -74.51
N ALA A 2 37.36 -27.03 -73.38
CA ALA A 2 37.04 -25.60 -73.22
C ALA A 2 38.20 -24.73 -73.74
N PRO A 3 38.04 -23.40 -73.92
CA PRO A 3 36.82 -22.58 -74.00
C PRO A 3 36.71 -21.82 -75.36
N PRO A 4 35.69 -20.99 -75.59
CA PRO A 4 35.80 -19.87 -76.51
C PRO A 4 35.86 -18.53 -75.76
N GLU A 5 36.45 -17.58 -76.48
CA GLU A 5 36.73 -16.20 -76.15
C GLU A 5 35.47 -15.36 -75.87
N GLY A 6 35.66 -14.39 -74.97
CA GLY A 6 35.41 -12.97 -75.23
C GLY A 6 34.08 -12.53 -75.83
N GLY A 7 33.36 -11.70 -75.09
CA GLY A 7 32.33 -10.83 -75.67
C GLY A 7 31.39 -10.29 -74.62
N GLY A 8 31.71 -9.11 -74.10
CA GLY A 8 30.94 -8.46 -73.04
C GLY A 8 29.62 -7.83 -73.48
N GLY A 9 28.98 -7.21 -72.47
CA GLY A 9 27.75 -6.43 -72.57
C GLY A 9 26.61 -7.19 -71.91
N GLY A 10 25.99 -6.74 -70.82
CA GLY A 10 25.91 -5.41 -70.26
C GLY A 10 24.48 -5.21 -69.76
N GLY A 11 24.32 -4.53 -68.62
CA GLY A 11 23.02 -4.13 -68.08
C GLY A 11 22.50 -5.10 -67.01
N GLY A 12 22.11 -4.65 -65.83
CA GLY A 12 22.01 -3.32 -65.29
C GLY A 12 21.30 -3.37 -63.93
N GLY A 13 21.56 -2.35 -63.11
CA GLY A 13 20.67 -1.92 -62.03
C GLY A 13 20.86 -2.57 -60.66
N ALA A 14 21.48 -1.84 -59.72
CA ALA A 14 20.74 -1.09 -58.68
C ALA A 14 21.68 -0.49 -57.59
N GLY A 15 21.58 0.84 -57.41
CA GLY A 15 21.86 1.61 -56.18
C GLY A 15 23.30 1.70 -55.64
N ALA A 16 24.08 2.77 -55.91
CA ALA A 16 24.15 4.06 -55.17
C ALA A 16 24.59 3.89 -53.69
N ARG A 17 25.67 4.48 -53.14
CA ARG A 17 26.30 5.82 -53.23
C ARG A 17 27.70 5.72 -52.55
N GLN A 18 28.86 6.06 -53.14
CA GLN A 18 29.52 7.39 -53.21
C GLN A 18 29.25 8.31 -51.99
N GLN A 19 30.19 9.02 -51.35
CA GLN A 19 31.61 9.32 -51.58
C GLN A 19 32.08 10.22 -50.41
N GLN A 20 33.40 10.27 -50.14
CA GLN A 20 34.14 11.40 -49.51
C GLN A 20 33.86 11.69 -48.01
N GLN A 21 34.75 12.22 -47.18
CA GLN A 21 35.84 13.21 -47.36
C GLN A 21 36.77 13.06 -46.12
N GLN A 22 38.09 12.94 -46.26
CA GLN A 22 39.05 14.05 -46.25
C GLN A 22 39.02 14.90 -44.97
N GLY A 23 40.17 14.98 -44.28
CA GLY A 23 40.46 16.10 -43.36
C GLY A 23 41.06 15.70 -42.02
N PHE A 24 42.38 15.52 -41.99
CA PHE A 24 43.18 15.90 -40.84
C PHE A 24 42.95 17.40 -40.61
N GLY A 25 42.05 17.75 -39.69
CA GLY A 25 41.58 19.13 -39.50
C GLY A 25 40.82 19.34 -38.20
N SER A 26 41.56 19.75 -37.19
CA SER A 26 41.16 20.70 -36.14
C SER A 26 39.96 20.43 -35.21
N SER A 27 40.26 20.59 -33.93
CA SER A 27 39.54 21.40 -32.94
C SER A 27 38.26 20.85 -32.29
N ILE A 28 38.41 20.48 -31.00
CA ILE A 28 37.48 20.57 -29.86
C ILE A 28 36.12 19.84 -29.98
N SER A 29 35.40 19.96 -31.10
CA SER A 29 34.12 19.31 -31.40
C SER A 29 34.15 17.78 -31.29
N GLY A 30 35.22 17.13 -31.77
CA GLY A 30 35.38 15.67 -31.66
C GLY A 30 35.56 15.19 -30.21
N ILE A 31 36.32 15.94 -29.40
CA ILE A 31 36.53 15.64 -27.97
C ILE A 31 35.24 15.85 -27.18
N ILE A 32 34.47 16.92 -27.49
CA ILE A 32 33.16 17.16 -26.88
C ILE A 32 32.22 15.98 -27.16
N ARG A 33 32.17 15.47 -28.40
CA ARG A 33 31.34 14.30 -28.73
C ARG A 33 31.75 13.05 -27.96
N ILE A 34 33.05 12.78 -27.81
CA ILE A 34 33.55 11.67 -26.98
C ILE A 34 33.18 11.88 -25.50
N ALA A 35 33.34 13.09 -24.95
CA ALA A 35 33.04 13.38 -23.55
C ALA A 35 31.54 13.29 -23.23
N VAL A 36 30.69 13.76 -24.15
CA VAL A 36 29.22 13.62 -24.03
C VAL A 36 28.82 12.15 -24.10
N PHE A 37 29.38 11.39 -25.05
CA PHE A 37 29.12 9.95 -25.13
C PHE A 37 29.59 9.19 -23.88
N TRP A 38 30.76 9.54 -23.32
CA TRP A 38 31.28 8.95 -22.08
C TRP A 38 30.46 9.36 -20.84
N TYR A 39 29.93 10.59 -20.81
CA TYR A 39 29.01 11.06 -19.77
C TYR A 39 27.69 10.28 -19.79
N PHE A 40 27.08 10.08 -20.96
CA PHE A 40 25.89 9.24 -21.07
C PHE A 40 26.19 7.76 -20.82
N ALA A 41 27.30 7.22 -21.33
CA ALA A 41 27.70 5.84 -21.09
C ALA A 41 27.96 5.57 -19.61
N SER A 42 28.61 6.49 -18.87
CA SER A 42 28.78 6.35 -17.42
C SER A 42 27.45 6.44 -16.66
N LYS A 43 26.47 7.20 -17.14
CA LYS A 43 25.11 7.22 -16.56
C LYS A 43 24.32 5.92 -16.79
N PHE A 44 24.53 5.22 -17.90
CA PHE A 44 23.82 3.96 -18.22
C PHE A 44 24.59 2.67 -17.85
N PHE A 45 25.92 2.73 -17.79
CA PHE A 45 26.81 1.60 -17.50
C PHE A 45 27.64 1.78 -16.21
N SER A 46 27.21 2.68 -15.30
CA SER A 46 27.75 2.71 -13.94
C SER A 46 27.64 1.31 -13.33
N PRO A 47 28.73 0.74 -12.76
CA PRO A 47 28.65 -0.51 -12.01
C PRO A 47 27.56 -0.34 -10.95
N LYS A 48 26.49 -1.14 -11.05
CA LYS A 48 25.52 -1.23 -9.96
C LYS A 48 26.33 -1.59 -8.73
N LYS A 49 26.35 -0.71 -7.71
CA LYS A 49 26.96 -1.04 -6.42
C LYS A 49 26.35 -2.37 -5.99
N THR A 50 27.19 -3.40 -5.86
CA THR A 50 26.77 -4.68 -5.33
C THR A 50 26.18 -4.38 -3.96
N VAL A 51 24.87 -4.56 -3.81
CA VAL A 51 24.22 -4.40 -2.52
C VAL A 51 24.83 -5.49 -1.65
N GLU A 52 25.66 -5.08 -0.69
CA GLU A 52 26.21 -5.96 0.34
C GLU A 52 25.03 -6.75 0.95
N PRO A 53 25.04 -8.09 0.93
CA PRO A 53 23.92 -8.89 1.42
C PRO A 53 23.65 -8.65 2.91
N SER A 54 24.61 -8.11 3.65
CA SER A 54 24.44 -7.66 5.04
C SER A 54 23.43 -6.50 5.20
N LEU A 55 23.16 -5.75 4.13
CA LEU A 55 22.13 -4.69 4.11
C LEU A 55 20.73 -5.23 3.80
N GLN A 56 20.58 -6.51 3.45
CA GLN A 56 19.30 -7.04 2.97
C GLN A 56 18.31 -7.35 4.10
N ILE A 57 18.75 -7.45 5.36
CA ILE A 57 17.88 -7.74 6.51
C ILE A 57 18.40 -7.03 7.76
N SER A 58 18.44 -5.70 7.73
CA SER A 58 18.66 -4.92 8.95
C SER A 58 17.35 -4.25 9.35
N ASN A 59 17.03 -4.27 10.65
CA ASN A 59 15.91 -3.48 11.14
C ASN A 59 16.14 -2.02 10.79
N LEU A 60 15.05 -1.35 10.43
CA LEU A 60 15.03 0.08 10.16
C LEU A 60 15.53 0.91 11.37
N PHE A 61 15.52 0.30 12.56
CA PHE A 61 15.93 0.90 13.83
C PHE A 61 16.77 -0.11 14.64
N GLN A 62 17.80 0.35 15.35
CA GLN A 62 18.68 -0.50 16.16
C GLN A 62 18.19 -0.62 17.61
N LYS A 63 18.55 -1.70 18.31
CA LYS A 63 18.16 -1.96 19.71
C LYS A 63 19.11 -1.26 20.69
N GLY A 64 18.59 -0.40 21.57
CA GLY A 64 19.23 -0.10 22.86
C GLY A 64 20.12 1.15 22.97
N GLU A 65 20.12 2.09 22.02
CA GLU A 65 20.79 3.39 22.22
C GLU A 65 19.88 4.33 23.05
N PRO A 66 20.36 4.91 24.17
CA PRO A 66 19.57 5.90 24.90
C PRO A 66 19.53 7.20 24.07
N LEU A 67 18.49 8.01 24.29
CA LEU A 67 18.22 9.33 23.70
C LEU A 67 17.17 9.26 22.58
N VAL A 68 16.01 9.86 22.87
CA VAL A 68 15.09 10.72 22.06
C VAL A 68 15.10 10.61 20.52
N LEU A 69 16.25 10.36 19.89
CA LEU A 69 16.50 10.23 18.46
C LEU A 69 15.89 8.98 17.80
N TRP A 70 15.58 7.93 18.57
CA TRP A 70 15.02 6.66 18.03
C TRP A 70 13.58 6.38 18.46
N CYS A 71 12.92 7.36 19.07
CA CYS A 71 11.48 7.23 19.27
C CYS A 71 10.76 7.28 17.92
N LYS A 72 9.59 6.66 17.86
CA LYS A 72 8.74 6.68 16.67
C LYS A 72 7.56 7.59 16.90
N ASP A 73 7.26 8.34 15.86
CA ASP A 73 5.99 9.05 15.78
C ASP A 73 5.06 8.18 14.93
N MET A 74 3.84 8.00 15.42
CA MET A 74 2.79 7.21 14.80
C MET A 74 1.63 8.12 14.43
N TRP A 75 1.17 8.00 13.20
CA TRP A 75 -0.04 8.64 12.72
C TRP A 75 -1.00 7.58 12.20
N VAL A 76 -2.25 7.67 12.62
CA VAL A 76 -3.35 6.87 12.10
C VAL A 76 -4.33 7.81 11.43
N TYR A 77 -4.54 7.60 10.14
CA TYR A 77 -5.51 8.33 9.34
C TYR A 77 -6.66 7.41 8.95
N LEU A 78 -7.89 7.91 9.01
CA LEU A 78 -9.05 7.27 8.42
C LEU A 78 -9.41 7.98 7.11
N SER A 79 -9.44 7.23 6.02
CA SER A 79 -9.81 7.76 4.71
C SER A 79 -10.61 6.76 3.89
N GLU A 80 -11.43 7.27 2.98
CA GLU A 80 -12.23 6.42 2.07
C GLU A 80 -11.42 5.93 0.86
N HIS A 81 -10.16 6.36 0.75
CA HIS A 81 -9.27 6.03 -0.36
C HIS A 81 -8.28 4.94 0.04
N GLU A 82 -8.04 3.97 -0.84
CA GLU A 82 -7.07 2.90 -0.58
C GLU A 82 -5.63 3.45 -0.51
N LYS A 83 -5.31 4.46 -1.31
CA LYS A 83 -4.04 5.17 -1.30
C LYS A 83 -4.22 6.51 -0.59
N PHE A 84 -3.45 6.70 0.46
CA PHE A 84 -3.47 7.94 1.23
C PHE A 84 -2.38 8.89 0.76
N ASN A 85 -2.76 10.12 0.44
CA ASN A 85 -1.84 11.18 0.02
C ASN A 85 -2.06 12.50 0.78
N ASP A 86 -3.01 12.55 1.72
CA ASP A 86 -3.46 13.79 2.35
C ASP A 86 -2.97 13.92 3.80
N PHE A 87 -1.65 13.95 3.97
CA PHE A 87 -0.98 13.98 5.28
C PHE A 87 -1.22 15.27 6.09
N GLY A 88 -1.71 16.34 5.45
CA GLY A 88 -2.01 17.62 6.10
C GLY A 88 -3.44 17.72 6.64
N SER A 89 -4.29 16.73 6.42
CA SER A 89 -5.69 16.79 6.81
C SER A 89 -5.92 16.45 8.29
N GLU A 90 -6.24 17.48 9.09
CA GLU A 90 -6.61 17.29 10.50
C GLU A 90 -7.87 16.44 10.66
N GLY A 91 -8.78 16.47 9.68
CA GLY A 91 -10.03 15.69 9.71
C GLY A 91 -9.85 14.19 9.46
N ALA A 92 -8.79 13.78 8.76
CA ALA A 92 -8.49 12.37 8.55
C ALA A 92 -7.63 11.80 9.68
N LEU A 93 -6.81 12.63 10.33
CA LEU A 93 -5.95 12.24 11.44
C LEU A 93 -6.80 11.91 12.66
N VAL A 94 -6.85 10.63 13.02
CA VAL A 94 -7.61 10.16 14.18
C VAL A 94 -6.76 9.93 15.41
N TRP A 95 -5.49 9.60 15.20
CA TRP A 95 -4.57 9.35 16.29
C TRP A 95 -3.17 9.76 15.87
N HIS A 96 -2.58 10.65 16.66
CA HIS A 96 -1.17 10.99 16.58
C HIS A 96 -0.53 10.68 17.92
N GLU A 97 0.56 9.93 17.88
CA GLU A 97 1.31 9.57 19.06
C GLU A 97 2.79 9.82 18.81
N THR A 98 3.40 10.62 19.67
CA THR A 98 4.79 11.03 19.51
C THR A 98 5.69 10.29 20.49
N SER A 99 6.95 10.16 20.12
CA SER A 99 7.99 9.68 21.03
C SER A 99 7.75 8.26 21.59
N ILE A 100 7.20 7.35 20.77
CA ILE A 100 6.99 5.95 21.16
C ILE A 100 8.35 5.24 21.27
N PRO A 101 8.70 4.65 22.43
CA PRO A 101 9.95 3.93 22.59
C PRO A 101 9.96 2.66 21.72
N TYR A 102 11.05 2.46 20.97
CA TYR A 102 11.20 1.28 20.11
C TYR A 102 11.82 0.09 20.86
N ALA A 103 11.25 -1.10 20.68
CA ALA A 103 11.74 -2.35 21.28
C ALA A 103 11.84 -2.34 22.82
N VAL A 104 11.03 -1.51 23.49
CA VAL A 104 10.89 -1.48 24.95
C VAL A 104 9.53 -2.06 25.33
N TRP A 105 9.57 -3.22 25.99
CA TRP A 105 8.38 -3.86 26.54
C TRP A 105 8.19 -3.42 27.98
N GLY A 106 7.07 -2.75 28.27
CA GLY A 106 6.75 -2.22 29.59
C GLY A 106 5.25 -1.91 29.71
N PRO A 107 4.76 -1.53 30.89
CA PRO A 107 3.35 -1.23 31.10
C PRO A 107 2.84 -0.06 30.23
N GLU A 108 3.74 0.86 29.83
CA GLU A 108 3.43 2.00 28.96
C GLU A 108 3.49 1.67 27.45
N SER A 109 3.78 0.43 27.07
CA SER A 109 3.88 0.03 25.66
C SER A 109 2.53 -0.19 24.99
N SER A 110 1.48 -0.46 25.77
CA SER A 110 0.11 -0.61 25.27
C SER A 110 -0.64 0.70 25.39
N ARG A 111 -1.26 1.13 24.29
CA ARG A 111 -2.07 2.37 24.23
C ARG A 111 -3.39 2.07 23.54
N SER A 112 -4.46 2.68 24.02
CA SER A 112 -5.81 2.49 23.49
C SER A 112 -6.51 3.83 23.32
N LEU A 113 -7.08 4.06 22.13
CA LEU A 113 -7.91 5.23 21.84
C LEU A 113 -9.31 4.77 21.45
N SER A 114 -10.34 5.37 22.06
CA SER A 114 -11.74 5.19 21.66
C SER A 114 -12.19 6.42 20.89
N LEU A 115 -12.61 6.22 19.64
CA LEU A 115 -13.07 7.29 18.75
C LEU A 115 -14.53 7.03 18.36
N LYS A 116 -15.33 8.09 18.31
CA LYS A 116 -16.64 8.06 17.65
C LYS A 116 -16.51 8.65 16.24
N TYR A 117 -16.57 7.79 15.24
CA TYR A 117 -16.50 8.19 13.83
C TYR A 117 -17.89 8.40 13.24
N TYR A 118 -18.08 9.48 12.49
CA TYR A 118 -19.34 9.78 11.81
C TYR A 118 -19.20 9.50 10.32
N PRO A 119 -19.88 8.48 9.77
CA PRO A 119 -19.77 8.11 8.36
C PRO A 119 -20.35 9.19 7.45
N THR A 120 -19.65 9.46 6.36
CA THR A 120 -20.15 10.26 5.24
C THR A 120 -21.29 9.54 4.52
N GLU A 121 -22.01 10.26 3.66
CA GLU A 121 -23.08 9.65 2.87
C GLU A 121 -22.54 8.60 1.88
N ALA A 122 -21.35 8.84 1.32
CA ALA A 122 -20.67 7.89 0.44
C ALA A 122 -20.39 6.56 1.16
N LEU A 123 -19.94 6.61 2.43
CA LEU A 123 -19.73 5.40 3.23
C LEU A 123 -21.01 4.62 3.52
N LYS A 124 -22.14 5.30 3.70
CA LYS A 124 -23.44 4.63 3.90
C LYS A 124 -23.91 3.91 2.64
N HIS A 125 -23.52 4.40 1.46
CA HIS A 125 -23.84 3.79 0.17
C HIS A 125 -22.78 2.77 -0.27
N ASN A 126 -22.46 1.80 0.60
CA ASN A 126 -21.47 0.74 0.36
C ASN A 126 -20.03 1.23 0.10
N GLY A 127 -19.68 2.42 0.61
CA GLY A 127 -18.31 2.91 0.54
C GLY A 127 -17.33 2.06 1.33
N SER A 128 -16.05 2.16 0.97
CA SER A 128 -14.95 1.52 1.70
C SER A 128 -14.25 2.52 2.60
N LEU A 129 -13.83 2.07 3.78
CA LEU A 129 -13.08 2.87 4.74
C LEU A 129 -11.76 2.15 5.06
N TYR A 130 -10.68 2.91 5.02
CA TYR A 130 -9.33 2.44 5.23
C TYR A 130 -8.69 3.17 6.42
N ALA A 131 -7.93 2.43 7.21
CA ALA A 131 -7.04 2.94 8.23
C ALA A 131 -5.62 2.90 7.69
N HIS A 132 -5.00 4.07 7.56
CA HIS A 132 -3.61 4.21 7.14
C HIS A 132 -2.78 4.51 8.37
N VAL A 133 -1.87 3.60 8.68
CA VAL A 133 -0.97 3.73 9.82
C VAL A 133 0.41 4.03 9.28
N PHE A 134 1.00 5.15 9.68
CA PHE A 134 2.35 5.53 9.35
C PHE A 134 3.19 5.63 10.61
N PHE A 135 4.42 5.17 10.48
CA PHE A 135 5.46 5.28 11.49
C PHE A 135 6.66 5.97 10.86
N ALA A 136 7.20 6.99 11.54
CA ALA A 136 8.46 7.60 11.17
C ALA A 136 9.38 7.68 12.39
N ARG A 137 10.69 7.73 12.14
CA ARG A 137 11.65 8.13 13.16
C ARG A 137 11.31 9.55 13.63
N SER A 138 11.40 9.80 14.93
CA SER A 138 11.09 11.13 15.47
C SER A 138 11.97 12.20 14.81
N GLY A 139 11.34 13.29 14.38
CA GLY A 139 11.96 14.35 13.59
C GLY A 139 12.05 14.09 12.09
N TYR A 140 11.48 13.00 11.58
CA TYR A 140 11.34 12.76 10.13
C TYR A 140 9.86 12.79 9.72
N PRO A 141 9.53 13.41 8.57
CA PRO A 141 8.16 13.42 8.07
C PRO A 141 7.77 12.03 7.56
N ALA A 142 6.50 11.67 7.73
CA ALA A 142 5.91 10.47 7.16
C ALA A 142 5.40 10.66 5.71
N ASP A 143 5.29 11.91 5.26
CA ASP A 143 4.79 12.26 3.93
C ASP A 143 5.88 12.05 2.85
N PRO A 144 5.67 11.18 1.85
CA PRO A 144 6.60 10.98 0.74
C PRO A 144 6.85 12.21 -0.14
N ASN A 145 5.98 13.23 -0.08
CA ASN A 145 6.09 14.46 -0.86
C ASN A 145 7.00 15.50 -0.20
N ASP A 146 7.33 15.32 1.09
CA ASP A 146 8.19 16.24 1.82
C ASP A 146 9.66 16.12 1.33
N PRO A 147 10.37 17.23 1.06
CA PRO A 147 11.79 17.18 0.70
C PRO A 147 12.69 16.52 1.75
N GLU A 148 12.28 16.51 3.03
CA GLU A 148 13.01 15.88 4.13
C GLU A 148 12.65 14.40 4.32
N TYR A 149 11.72 13.87 3.50
CA TYR A 149 11.31 12.47 3.56
C TYR A 149 12.46 11.51 3.26
N GLN A 150 12.69 10.59 4.18
CA GLN A 150 13.65 9.51 4.00
C GLN A 150 12.90 8.17 3.89
N PRO A 151 12.97 7.47 2.74
CA PRO A 151 12.31 6.18 2.56
C PRO A 151 12.74 5.10 3.55
N LEU A 152 13.93 5.24 4.15
CA LEU A 152 14.45 4.33 5.17
C LEU A 152 14.17 4.82 6.61
N ALA A 153 13.46 5.93 6.80
CA ALA A 153 13.11 6.44 8.13
C ALA A 153 11.61 6.35 8.42
N ALA A 154 10.79 6.14 7.40
CA ALA A 154 9.35 6.05 7.51
C ALA A 154 8.81 4.79 6.80
N PHE A 155 7.76 4.20 7.37
CA PHE A 155 7.03 3.10 6.77
C PHE A 155 5.55 3.20 7.16
N GLY A 156 4.68 2.66 6.31
CA GLY A 156 3.25 2.68 6.58
C GLY A 156 2.52 1.46 6.04
N ARG A 157 1.32 1.24 6.55
CA ARG A 157 0.45 0.15 6.14
C ARG A 157 -1.00 0.62 6.10
N THR A 158 -1.68 0.25 5.03
CA THR A 158 -3.13 0.43 4.89
C THR A 158 -3.87 -0.82 5.33
N TYR A 159 -4.96 -0.63 6.07
CA TYR A 159 -5.86 -1.70 6.52
C TYR A 159 -7.31 -1.36 6.18
N SER A 160 -8.05 -2.30 5.57
CA SER A 160 -9.48 -2.14 5.32
C SER A 160 -10.27 -2.32 6.62
N VAL A 161 -10.98 -1.27 7.03
CA VAL A 161 -11.87 -1.29 8.21
C VAL A 161 -13.18 -1.98 7.87
N VAL A 162 -13.62 -1.83 6.61
CA VAL A 162 -14.85 -2.44 6.09
C VAL A 162 -14.60 -3.89 5.68
N THR A 163 -15.54 -4.75 6.00
CA THR A 163 -15.60 -6.16 5.58
C THR A 163 -17.01 -6.44 5.09
N TYR A 164 -17.14 -6.97 3.88
CA TYR A 164 -18.43 -7.37 3.36
C TYR A 164 -18.74 -8.78 3.83
N SER A 165 -19.95 -9.02 4.33
CA SER A 165 -20.40 -10.35 4.72
C SER A 165 -21.89 -10.53 4.38
N PRO A 166 -22.33 -11.78 4.15
CA PRO A 166 -23.75 -12.08 4.00
C PRO A 166 -24.57 -11.52 5.16
N LYS A 167 -25.73 -10.93 4.84
CA LYS A 167 -26.71 -10.53 5.85
C LYS A 167 -27.05 -11.74 6.70
N SER A 168 -26.83 -11.64 8.01
CA SER A 168 -27.24 -12.69 8.93
C SER A 168 -28.75 -12.88 8.79
N LYS A 169 -29.17 -14.07 8.35
CA LYS A 169 -30.58 -14.45 8.46
C LYS A 169 -30.88 -14.47 9.95
N ALA A 170 -31.87 -13.69 10.39
CA ALA A 170 -32.40 -13.83 11.73
C ALA A 170 -33.08 -15.20 11.76
N ASP A 171 -32.30 -16.25 12.01
CA ASP A 171 -32.85 -17.58 12.21
C ASP A 171 -33.81 -17.44 13.38
N LYS A 172 -35.11 -17.50 13.10
CA LYS A 172 -36.16 -17.58 14.10
C LYS A 172 -36.04 -18.94 14.79
N LYS A 173 -34.97 -19.16 15.54
CA LYS A 173 -34.77 -20.34 16.38
C LYS A 173 -35.73 -20.18 17.54
N ARG A 174 -36.88 -20.84 17.43
CA ARG A 174 -37.82 -20.98 18.53
C ARG A 174 -37.10 -21.68 19.68
N SER A 175 -36.99 -21.02 20.83
CA SER A 175 -36.44 -21.66 22.04
C SER A 175 -37.29 -22.87 22.39
N LEU A 176 -36.70 -24.08 22.36
CA LEU A 176 -37.39 -25.34 22.64
C LEU A 176 -37.46 -25.66 24.15
N LEU A 177 -37.00 -24.75 25.01
CA LEU A 177 -36.89 -24.92 26.46
C LEU A 177 -37.88 -24.05 27.24
N ALA A 178 -39.02 -23.71 26.65
CA ALA A 178 -40.11 -23.09 27.41
C ALA A 178 -40.63 -24.11 28.43
N ASN A 179 -40.17 -24.00 29.68
CA ASN A 179 -40.56 -24.86 30.78
C ASN A 179 -42.09 -24.88 30.90
N SER A 180 -42.64 -26.08 30.81
CA SER A 180 -44.05 -26.39 30.98
C SER A 180 -44.42 -26.33 32.46
N ASP A 181 -44.57 -25.13 33.03
CA ASP A 181 -45.18 -24.96 34.35
C ASP A 181 -46.25 -23.85 34.31
N GLY A 182 -47.50 -24.29 34.23
CA GLY A 182 -48.60 -23.77 35.05
C GLY A 182 -49.09 -22.32 34.87
N SER A 183 -50.09 -22.18 34.00
CA SER A 183 -51.27 -21.31 34.14
C SER A 183 -51.22 -19.81 33.79
N ASN A 184 -52.16 -19.45 32.92
CA ASN A 184 -52.90 -18.21 32.73
C ASN A 184 -52.21 -16.91 32.27
N SER A 185 -52.56 -16.58 31.01
CA SER A 185 -52.97 -15.26 30.51
C SER A 185 -52.06 -14.05 30.79
N ASP A 186 -51.43 -13.52 29.74
CA ASP A 186 -51.96 -12.29 29.13
C ASP A 186 -51.41 -12.09 27.71
N ASN A 187 -52.24 -11.47 26.88
CA ASN A 187 -51.94 -11.01 25.54
C ASN A 187 -50.90 -9.89 25.58
N THR A 188 -49.80 -10.05 24.87
CA THR A 188 -49.20 -8.95 24.10
C THR A 188 -48.56 -9.52 22.85
N VAL A 189 -49.38 -9.57 21.79
CA VAL A 189 -48.91 -9.61 20.41
C VAL A 189 -48.24 -8.25 20.15
N PRO A 190 -46.94 -8.16 19.84
CA PRO A 190 -46.47 -6.99 19.11
C PRO A 190 -47.02 -7.13 17.68
N GLU A 191 -47.90 -6.19 17.39
CA GLU A 191 -48.49 -5.84 16.11
C GLU A 191 -47.66 -6.28 14.91
N VAL A 192 -48.30 -7.16 14.13
CA VAL A 192 -47.94 -7.55 12.79
C VAL A 192 -47.89 -6.29 11.94
N VAL A 193 -46.69 -5.80 11.61
CA VAL A 193 -46.53 -5.02 10.39
C VAL A 193 -46.63 -6.04 9.26
N GLU A 194 -47.80 -6.00 8.65
CA GLU A 194 -48.27 -6.79 7.52
C GLU A 194 -47.38 -6.55 6.30
N ASP A 195 -46.39 -7.42 6.10
CA ASP A 195 -45.87 -7.74 4.77
C ASP A 195 -46.31 -9.17 4.45
N THR A 196 -47.59 -9.31 4.14
CA THR A 196 -48.09 -10.42 3.33
C THR A 196 -47.35 -10.35 2.01
N LEU A 197 -46.50 -11.33 1.71
CA LEU A 197 -46.43 -12.03 0.42
C LEU A 197 -45.28 -13.08 0.42
N VAL A 198 -45.71 -14.34 0.52
CA VAL A 198 -45.14 -15.51 -0.17
C VAL A 198 -43.84 -16.12 0.38
N ASP A 199 -44.07 -17.16 1.18
CA ASP A 199 -43.37 -18.44 1.20
C ASP A 199 -42.90 -18.88 -0.22
N SER A 200 -41.68 -18.49 -0.64
CA SER A 200 -40.90 -19.01 -1.78
C SER A 200 -39.61 -18.20 -2.03
N LYS A 201 -38.60 -18.23 -1.14
CA LYS A 201 -37.29 -17.59 -1.40
C LYS A 201 -36.11 -18.36 -0.83
N ASP A 202 -35.97 -19.62 -1.24
CA ASP A 202 -34.69 -20.34 -1.10
C ASP A 202 -33.69 -20.02 -2.23
N ASP A 203 -34.05 -19.15 -3.19
CA ASP A 203 -33.20 -18.76 -4.33
C ASP A 203 -33.08 -17.23 -4.50
N GLN A 204 -33.14 -16.47 -3.39
CA GLN A 204 -32.79 -15.05 -3.44
C GLN A 204 -31.26 -14.90 -3.34
N PRO A 205 -30.61 -14.12 -4.23
CA PRO A 205 -29.18 -13.84 -4.13
C PRO A 205 -28.84 -13.34 -2.72
N VAL A 206 -27.82 -13.94 -2.11
CA VAL A 206 -27.36 -13.56 -0.77
C VAL A 206 -27.03 -12.07 -0.78
N GLU A 207 -27.80 -11.28 -0.04
CA GLU A 207 -27.55 -9.85 0.13
C GLU A 207 -26.27 -9.67 0.98
N TRP A 208 -25.27 -9.01 0.41
CA TRP A 208 -24.02 -8.67 1.11
C TRP A 208 -24.13 -7.29 1.72
N ILE A 209 -23.78 -7.17 3.00
CA ILE A 209 -23.77 -5.90 3.72
C ILE A 209 -22.34 -5.58 4.15
N SER A 210 -22.00 -4.30 4.14
CA SER A 210 -20.76 -3.78 4.71
C SER A 210 -20.82 -3.79 6.23
N TYR A 211 -20.01 -4.63 6.86
CA TYR A 211 -19.75 -4.61 8.29
C TYR A 211 -18.46 -3.86 8.60
N TRP A 212 -18.40 -3.28 9.79
CA TRP A 212 -17.25 -2.50 10.23
C TRP A 212 -16.58 -3.22 11.39
N LYS A 213 -15.25 -3.27 11.36
CA LYS A 213 -14.49 -3.77 12.51
C LYS A 213 -14.45 -2.67 13.58
N PRO A 214 -15.02 -2.91 14.78
CA PRO A 214 -15.05 -1.90 15.83
C PRO A 214 -13.67 -1.64 16.45
N ASN A 215 -12.76 -2.61 16.35
CA ASN A 215 -11.45 -2.58 16.96
C ASN A 215 -10.36 -2.77 15.91
N ILE A 216 -9.33 -1.92 15.98
CA ILE A 216 -8.10 -2.04 15.20
C ILE A 216 -6.95 -2.19 16.19
N THR A 217 -6.12 -3.23 15.99
CA THR A 217 -4.94 -3.48 16.83
C THR A 217 -3.70 -3.33 15.96
N ILE A 218 -2.79 -2.46 16.41
CA ILE A 218 -1.53 -2.17 15.72
C ILE A 218 -0.41 -2.73 16.58
N ASN A 219 0.29 -3.74 16.07
CA ASN A 219 1.43 -4.34 16.74
C ASN A 219 2.69 -4.02 15.96
N LEU A 220 3.68 -3.47 16.66
CA LEU A 220 5.01 -3.28 16.12
C LEU A 220 5.87 -4.49 16.51
N VAL A 221 6.32 -5.23 15.51
CA VAL A 221 7.17 -6.41 15.70
C VAL A 221 8.59 -6.04 15.34
N ASP A 222 9.53 -6.33 16.24
CA ASP A 222 10.97 -6.23 16.00
C ASP A 222 11.58 -7.63 15.86
N ASP A 223 12.53 -7.79 14.94
CA ASP A 223 13.35 -8.99 14.83
C ASP A 223 14.82 -8.61 14.67
N PHE A 224 15.60 -8.74 15.73
CA PHE A 224 17.03 -8.43 15.72
C PHE A 224 17.91 -9.65 15.40
N THR A 225 17.32 -10.76 14.94
CA THR A 225 18.06 -11.98 14.60
C THR A 225 18.93 -11.74 13.37
N ARG A 226 20.25 -11.77 13.55
CA ARG A 226 21.21 -11.74 12.44
C ARG A 226 21.50 -13.18 12.02
N TYR A 227 21.06 -13.55 10.82
CA TYR A 227 21.51 -14.78 10.18
C TYR A 227 22.87 -14.49 9.54
N ILE A 228 23.93 -15.03 10.13
CA ILE A 228 25.29 -15.04 9.59
C ILE A 228 25.46 -16.18 8.59
#